data_AF-A0A1M3LZV4-F1
#
_entry.id   AF-A0A1M3LZV4-F1
#
_cell.length_a   1.000
_cell.length_b   1.000
_cell.length_c   1.000
_cell.angle_alpha   90.00
_cell.angle_beta   90.00
_cell.angle_gamma   90.00
#
_symmetry.space_group_name_H-M   'P 1'
#
loop_
_entity.id
_entity.type
_entity.pdbx_description
1 polymer ?
#
loop_
_entity_poly.entity_id
_entity_poly.type
_entity_poly.pdbx_seq_one_letter_code
_entity_poly.pdbx_strand_id
1 'polypeptide(L)'
;MSLKDLLEKRARTIAAMREITSAPAGQGGDLTEEQAHKFDELRGDLTATEKAIERAQSLDEAERRMQGQPLAGDARLDREIRSRFRLTRALAGAAGLGVDWGFEREVQTELAKRAGRPAEGIFIPTEVFETRVLTTSTGAELVPTEHRPDQYINALTAASVVRGLGARVLAGLTGNLSIPCETDSPAAGWVAENAALSADDADFDAVTLAPKHAGAISEYSRNMLLQASPDVEGLLRQMLARNIALSIDRAAIKGGGTNEPKGVLATTGIQTVTAPASIFEAVADAAALADAENVGASRAILTTPEVRKIAATALDLQGRPLGVASVFNNIPATFSNQVPKTLGGGTEHGLIYGDWSELLIGIWSEIDILVNPFESTAYAKGNVSVRAMATVDFAVRHPKAFVSVEDVTTATAAMPAAA
;
A
#
# COMPACT_ATOMS: atom_id res chain seq x y z
N MET A 1 -1.29 9.68 56.01
CA MET A 1 -2.55 10.25 55.50
C MET A 1 -2.30 10.58 54.05
N SER A 2 -3.08 10.01 53.12
CA SER A 2 -2.82 10.24 51.69
C SER A 2 -3.17 11.70 51.32
N LEU A 3 -2.59 12.22 50.23
CA LEU A 3 -2.87 13.58 49.76
C LEU A 3 -4.38 13.80 49.51
N LYS A 4 -5.08 12.74 49.07
CA LYS A 4 -6.53 12.73 48.90
C LYS A 4 -7.28 12.93 50.22
N ASP A 5 -6.86 12.25 51.28
CA ASP A 5 -7.50 12.38 52.61
C ASP A 5 -7.33 13.79 53.19
N LEU A 6 -6.18 14.43 52.95
CA LEU A 6 -5.92 15.81 53.39
C LEU A 6 -6.77 16.84 52.63
N LEU A 7 -6.99 16.63 51.33
CA LEU A 7 -7.87 17.47 50.51
C LEU A 7 -9.34 17.32 50.94
N GLU A 8 -9.79 16.09 51.24
CA GLU A 8 -11.13 15.85 51.80
C GLU A 8 -11.29 16.50 53.17
N LYS A 9 -10.27 16.44 54.04
CA LYS A 9 -10.29 17.12 55.35
C LYS A 9 -10.39 18.64 55.19
N ARG A 10 -9.59 19.24 54.28
CA ARG A 10 -9.66 20.68 53.95
C ARG A 10 -11.07 21.08 53.48
N ALA A 11 -11.66 20.29 52.58
CA ALA A 11 -13.00 20.56 52.06
C ALA A 11 -14.07 20.52 53.17
N ARG A 12 -13.99 19.56 54.09
CA ARG A 12 -14.91 19.47 55.25
C ARG A 12 -14.74 20.65 56.21
N THR A 13 -13.51 21.05 56.52
CA THR A 13 -13.25 22.21 57.39
C THR A 13 -13.75 23.52 56.77
N ILE A 14 -13.56 23.72 55.45
CA ILE A 14 -14.08 24.89 54.74
C ILE A 14 -15.62 24.89 54.69
N ALA A 15 -16.25 23.73 54.52
CA ALA A 15 -17.70 23.60 54.56
C ALA A 15 -18.25 23.98 55.95
N ALA A 16 -17.63 23.50 57.03
CA ALA A 16 -18.00 23.84 58.41
C ALA A 16 -17.81 25.34 58.71
N MET A 17 -16.73 25.97 58.23
CA MET A 17 -16.55 27.42 58.33
C MET A 17 -17.64 28.19 57.60
N ARG A 18 -17.97 27.78 56.37
CA ARG A 18 -19.03 28.41 55.58
C ARG A 18 -20.38 28.34 56.27
N GLU A 19 -20.70 27.22 56.92
CA GLU A 19 -21.93 27.04 57.68
C GLU A 19 -22.02 27.99 58.89
N ILE A 20 -20.90 28.21 59.58
CA ILE A 20 -20.83 29.16 60.70
C ILE A 20 -20.99 30.61 60.21
N THR A 21 -20.44 30.94 59.03
CA THR A 21 -20.55 32.30 58.46
C THR A 21 -21.89 32.58 57.77
N SER A 22 -22.62 31.57 57.30
CA SER A 22 -23.91 31.75 56.61
C SER A 22 -25.12 31.85 57.56
N ALA A 23 -24.97 31.48 58.83
CA ALA A 23 -25.99 31.60 59.87
C ALA A 23 -25.44 32.23 61.17
N PRO A 24 -25.03 33.53 61.15
CA PRO A 24 -24.57 34.22 62.34
C PRO A 24 -25.75 34.43 63.31
N ALA A 25 -25.59 33.99 64.57
CA ALA A 25 -26.64 34.09 65.60
C ALA A 25 -26.51 35.34 66.49
N GLY A 26 -25.58 36.26 66.18
CA GLY A 26 -25.35 37.50 66.92
C GLY A 26 -26.20 38.67 66.43
N GLN A 27 -26.33 39.71 67.26
CA GLN A 27 -27.03 40.94 66.87
C GLN A 27 -26.23 41.68 65.79
N GLY A 28 -26.88 42.03 64.67
CA GLY A 28 -26.30 42.84 63.59
C GLY A 28 -25.63 42.05 62.45
N GLY A 29 -25.69 40.72 62.46
CA GLY A 29 -25.00 39.89 61.46
C GLY A 29 -23.57 39.49 61.84
N ASP A 30 -23.14 39.84 63.06
CA ASP A 30 -21.88 39.38 63.63
C ASP A 30 -22.01 38.00 64.30
N LEU A 31 -20.91 37.27 64.36
CA LEU A 31 -20.80 35.96 65.01
C LEU A 31 -20.92 36.11 66.54
N THR A 32 -21.57 35.17 67.22
CA THR A 32 -21.55 35.13 68.70
C THR A 32 -20.16 34.78 69.23
N GLU A 33 -19.82 35.09 70.49
CA GLU A 33 -18.50 34.76 71.07
C GLU A 33 -18.15 33.27 70.97
N GLU A 34 -19.14 32.37 71.12
CA GLU A 34 -18.96 30.93 70.95
C GLU A 34 -18.75 30.52 69.48
N GLN A 35 -19.41 31.19 68.53
CA GLN A 35 -19.23 30.94 67.10
C GLN A 35 -17.88 31.48 66.60
N ALA A 36 -17.41 32.62 67.13
CA ALA A 36 -16.10 33.19 66.84
C ALA A 36 -14.98 32.27 67.32
N HIS A 37 -15.07 31.73 68.54
CA HIS A 37 -14.07 30.79 69.07
C HIS A 37 -13.99 29.49 68.25
N LYS A 38 -15.13 28.93 67.84
CA LYS A 38 -15.17 27.74 66.95
C LYS A 38 -14.62 28.03 65.56
N PHE A 39 -14.86 29.23 65.04
CA PHE A 39 -14.31 29.66 63.76
C PHE A 39 -12.78 29.79 63.81
N ASP A 40 -12.24 30.36 64.89
CA ASP A 40 -10.79 30.50 65.09
C ASP A 40 -10.09 29.14 65.29
N GLU A 41 -10.72 28.20 65.98
CA GLU A 41 -10.23 26.82 66.11
C GLU A 41 -10.18 26.11 64.75
N LEU A 42 -11.27 26.17 63.98
CA LEU A 42 -11.31 25.63 62.63
C LEU A 42 -10.29 26.31 61.71
N ARG A 43 -10.02 27.60 61.91
CA ARG A 43 -9.00 28.35 61.17
C ARG A 43 -7.60 27.86 61.48
N GLY A 44 -7.31 27.55 62.75
CA GLY A 44 -6.10 26.85 63.15
C GLY A 44 -5.94 25.51 62.41
N ASP A 45 -6.98 24.69 62.42
CA ASP A 45 -6.99 23.37 61.77
C ASP A 45 -6.83 23.44 60.24
N LEU A 46 -7.43 24.46 59.61
CA LEU A 46 -7.28 24.70 58.18
C LEU A 46 -5.82 25.03 57.83
N THR A 47 -5.20 25.95 58.57
CA THR A 47 -3.80 26.33 58.32
C THR A 47 -2.83 25.16 58.57
N ALA A 48 -3.11 24.31 59.56
CA ALA A 48 -2.33 23.10 59.81
C ALA A 48 -2.48 22.07 58.67
N THR A 49 -3.69 21.91 58.14
CA THR A 49 -3.98 20.98 57.04
C THR A 49 -3.37 21.48 55.72
N GLU A 50 -3.42 22.79 55.45
CA GLU A 50 -2.80 23.40 54.27
C GLU A 50 -1.27 23.25 54.28
N LYS A 51 -0.61 23.47 55.43
CA LYS A 51 0.83 23.18 55.59
C LYS A 51 1.18 21.70 55.42
N ALA A 52 0.26 20.79 55.73
CA ALA A 52 0.46 19.36 55.49
C ALA A 52 0.32 19.00 54.00
N ILE A 53 -0.62 19.63 53.29
CA ILE A 53 -0.80 19.47 51.84
C ILE A 53 0.41 20.03 51.10
N GLU A 54 0.91 21.21 51.46
CA GLU A 54 2.08 21.83 50.84
C GLU A 54 3.32 20.94 50.99
N ARG A 55 3.54 20.37 52.18
CA ARG A 55 4.63 19.38 52.40
C ARG A 55 4.44 18.14 51.53
N ALA A 56 3.23 17.57 51.46
CA ALA A 56 2.96 16.39 50.66
C ALA A 56 3.10 16.64 49.15
N GLN A 57 2.64 17.80 48.65
CA GLN A 57 2.81 18.23 47.26
C GLN A 57 4.27 18.51 46.94
N SER A 58 5.01 19.18 47.83
CA SER A 58 6.44 19.40 47.64
C SER A 58 7.23 18.10 47.61
N LEU A 59 6.79 17.06 48.34
CA LEU A 59 7.38 15.73 48.31
C LEU A 59 7.02 14.97 47.02
N ASP A 60 5.74 14.95 46.62
CA ASP A 60 5.29 14.32 45.37
C ASP A 60 5.91 15.02 44.14
N GLU A 61 6.07 16.34 44.19
CA GLU A 61 6.74 17.08 43.13
C GLU A 61 8.27 16.92 43.18
N ALA A 62 8.88 16.81 44.36
CA ALA A 62 10.29 16.42 44.48
C ALA A 62 10.53 14.99 44.01
N GLU A 63 9.63 14.05 44.27
CA GLU A 63 9.65 12.67 43.76
C GLU A 63 9.44 12.63 42.24
N ARG A 64 8.60 13.50 41.67
CA ARG A 64 8.47 13.65 40.20
C ARG A 64 9.68 14.31 39.55
N ARG A 65 10.35 15.25 40.23
CA ARG A 65 11.60 15.89 39.75
C ARG A 65 12.82 15.00 39.95
N MET A 66 12.76 14.04 40.88
CA MET A 66 13.80 13.03 41.06
C MET A 66 13.64 11.98 39.95
N GLN A 67 14.44 12.13 38.88
CA GLN A 67 14.55 11.18 37.78
C GLN A 67 14.56 9.73 38.28
N GLY A 68 13.72 8.90 37.66
CA GLY A 68 13.32 7.56 38.09
C GLY A 68 14.42 6.70 38.69
N GLN A 69 14.25 6.35 39.96
CA GLN A 69 14.74 5.09 40.48
C GLN A 69 13.54 4.14 40.56
N PRO A 70 13.44 3.12 39.68
CA PRO A 70 12.33 2.19 39.73
C PRO A 70 12.40 1.40 41.05
N LEU A 71 11.40 1.59 41.92
CA LEU A 71 11.25 0.86 43.19
C LEU A 71 10.89 -0.63 43.00
N ALA A 72 10.83 -1.10 41.74
CA ALA A 72 10.49 -2.47 41.35
C ALA A 72 11.49 -3.01 40.30
N GLY A 73 12.78 -2.80 40.52
CA GLY A 73 13.87 -3.50 39.84
C GLY A 73 14.85 -3.99 40.90
N ASP A 74 15.13 -5.28 40.96
CA ASP A 74 16.07 -5.83 41.92
C ASP A 74 17.49 -5.43 41.51
N ALA A 75 18.01 -4.35 42.09
CA ALA A 75 19.35 -3.83 41.77
C ALA A 75 20.48 -4.85 42.02
N ARG A 76 20.20 -5.95 42.75
CA ARG A 76 21.08 -7.12 42.83
C ARG A 76 21.05 -7.94 41.55
N LEU A 77 19.87 -8.20 40.99
CA LEU A 77 19.69 -8.93 39.74
C LEU A 77 20.38 -8.21 38.57
N ASP A 78 20.21 -6.90 38.43
CA ASP A 78 20.86 -6.12 37.35
C ASP A 78 22.40 -6.14 37.48
N ARG A 79 22.91 -6.10 38.72
CA ARG A 79 24.36 -6.23 39.00
C ARG A 79 24.85 -7.66 38.71
N GLU A 80 24.04 -8.66 39.02
CA GLU A 80 24.36 -10.07 38.82
C GLU A 80 24.32 -10.44 37.34
N ILE A 81 23.32 -9.97 36.58
CA ILE A 81 23.24 -10.06 35.12
C ILE A 81 24.49 -9.43 34.48
N ARG A 82 24.86 -8.21 34.88
CA ARG A 82 26.05 -7.52 34.34
C ARG A 82 27.38 -8.26 34.61
N SER A 83 27.49 -9.00 35.72
CA SER A 83 28.74 -9.66 36.12
C SER A 83 28.85 -11.14 35.72
N ARG A 84 27.72 -11.87 35.63
CA ARG A 84 27.69 -13.32 35.37
C ARG A 84 27.16 -13.70 33.99
N PHE A 85 26.37 -12.85 33.33
CA PHE A 85 25.79 -13.18 32.04
C PHE A 85 26.88 -13.20 30.95
N ARG A 86 27.13 -14.38 30.35
CA ARG A 86 28.09 -14.52 29.26
C ARG A 86 27.37 -14.77 27.94
N LEU A 87 27.44 -13.78 27.05
CA LEU A 87 26.83 -13.84 25.71
C LEU A 87 27.25 -15.09 24.91
N THR A 88 28.51 -15.52 25.03
CA THR A 88 29.03 -16.72 24.36
C THR A 88 28.44 -18.02 24.91
N ARG A 89 28.12 -18.10 26.21
CA ARG A 89 27.47 -19.28 26.81
C ARG A 89 25.98 -19.32 26.51
N ALA A 90 25.31 -18.17 26.50
CA ALA A 90 23.92 -18.07 26.08
C ALA A 90 23.75 -18.54 24.62
N LEU A 91 24.63 -18.07 23.72
CA LEU A 91 24.62 -18.47 22.30
C LEU A 91 24.91 -19.95 22.10
N ALA A 92 25.91 -20.49 22.82
CA ALA A 92 26.25 -21.91 22.76
C ALA A 92 25.12 -22.82 23.28
N GLY A 93 24.43 -22.40 24.35
CA GLY A 93 23.28 -23.11 24.91
C GLY A 93 22.06 -23.12 23.97
N ALA A 94 21.73 -21.99 23.33
CA ALA A 94 20.63 -21.95 22.36
C ALA A 94 20.93 -22.68 21.05
N ALA A 95 22.21 -22.80 20.67
CA ALA A 95 22.66 -23.60 19.54
C ALA A 95 22.72 -25.12 19.84
N GLY A 96 22.34 -25.56 21.05
CA GLY A 96 22.30 -26.98 21.43
C GLY A 96 23.66 -27.60 21.75
N LEU A 97 24.71 -26.80 21.93
CA LEU A 97 26.03 -27.28 22.36
C LEU A 97 26.01 -27.58 23.86
N GLY A 98 26.63 -28.68 24.29
CA GLY A 98 26.65 -29.18 25.68
C GLY A 98 27.44 -28.30 26.66
N VAL A 99 27.01 -27.06 26.84
CA VAL A 99 27.57 -26.06 27.77
C VAL A 99 26.57 -25.88 28.91
N ASP A 100 27.04 -25.77 30.15
CA ASP A 100 26.18 -25.43 31.29
C ASP A 100 25.73 -23.95 31.20
N TRP A 101 24.44 -23.70 30.95
CA TRP A 101 23.82 -22.40 30.69
C TRP A 101 22.63 -22.10 31.63
N GLY A 102 22.62 -22.70 32.82
CA GLY A 102 21.49 -22.61 33.77
C GLY A 102 21.11 -21.18 34.17
N PHE A 103 22.09 -20.32 34.46
CA PHE A 103 21.87 -18.92 34.86
C PHE A 103 21.31 -18.09 33.70
N GLU A 104 21.89 -18.22 32.50
CA GLU A 104 21.40 -17.53 31.31
C GLU A 104 19.97 -17.96 30.95
N ARG A 105 19.58 -19.22 31.18
CA ARG A 105 18.21 -19.73 30.97
C ARG A 105 17.17 -19.12 31.90
N GLU A 106 17.52 -18.93 33.17
CA GLU A 106 16.65 -18.31 34.16
C GLU A 106 16.47 -16.83 33.84
N VAL A 107 17.55 -16.14 33.47
CA VAL A 107 17.51 -14.76 32.99
C VAL A 107 16.69 -14.63 31.69
N GLN A 108 16.80 -15.58 30.75
CA GLN A 108 15.93 -15.62 29.56
C GLN A 108 14.45 -15.74 29.92
N THR A 109 14.11 -16.58 30.90
CA THR A 109 12.73 -16.83 31.31
C THR A 109 12.12 -15.59 31.97
N GLU A 110 12.90 -14.90 32.81
CA GLU A 110 12.47 -13.65 33.44
C GLU A 110 12.42 -12.47 32.44
N LEU A 111 13.36 -12.40 31.48
CA LEU A 111 13.31 -11.41 30.40
C LEU A 111 12.12 -11.62 29.47
N ALA A 112 11.75 -12.87 29.15
CA ALA A 112 10.56 -13.18 28.36
C ALA A 112 9.27 -12.78 29.09
N LYS A 113 9.21 -12.96 30.41
CA LYS A 113 8.09 -12.48 31.25
C LYS A 113 8.03 -10.95 31.29
N ARG A 114 9.18 -10.27 31.42
CA ARG A 114 9.29 -8.80 31.44
C ARG A 114 8.96 -8.18 30.07
N ALA A 115 9.32 -8.85 28.98
CA ALA A 115 9.07 -8.40 27.60
C ALA A 115 7.66 -8.76 27.09
N GLY A 116 6.90 -9.57 27.84
CA GLY A 116 5.52 -9.95 27.48
C GLY A 116 5.38 -10.76 26.19
N ARG A 117 6.48 -11.30 25.65
CA ARG A 117 6.51 -12.07 24.40
C ARG A 117 7.46 -13.27 24.55
N PRO A 118 7.09 -14.47 24.07
CA PRO A 118 8.01 -15.60 24.04
C PRO A 118 9.18 -15.30 23.09
N ALA A 119 10.40 -15.67 23.50
CA ALA A 119 11.60 -15.46 22.70
C ALA A 119 11.66 -16.48 21.55
N GLU A 120 11.75 -16.03 20.30
CA GLU A 120 12.17 -16.89 19.17
C GLU A 120 13.71 -17.02 19.08
N GLY A 121 14.45 -16.38 19.99
CA GLY A 121 15.91 -16.41 20.11
C GLY A 121 16.38 -16.08 21.53
N ILE A 122 17.62 -15.61 21.71
CA ILE A 122 18.14 -15.19 23.03
C ILE A 122 17.90 -13.70 23.21
N PHE A 123 17.18 -13.32 24.27
CA PHE A 123 17.12 -11.94 24.75
C PHE A 123 18.43 -11.56 25.44
N ILE A 124 19.15 -10.58 24.87
CA ILE A 124 20.33 -10.04 25.54
C ILE A 124 19.87 -8.84 26.37
N PRO A 125 20.01 -8.87 27.71
CA PRO A 125 19.69 -7.72 28.54
C PRO A 125 20.54 -6.52 28.13
N THR A 126 19.88 -5.38 27.87
CA THR A 126 20.52 -4.12 27.46
C THR A 126 21.50 -3.59 28.51
N GLU A 127 21.32 -3.98 29.77
CA GLU A 127 22.19 -3.70 30.92
C GLU A 127 23.62 -4.23 30.76
N VAL A 128 23.83 -5.21 29.86
CA VAL A 128 25.14 -5.78 29.50
C VAL A 128 25.91 -4.87 28.53
N PHE A 129 25.20 -4.05 27.74
CA PHE A 129 25.79 -3.14 26.76
C PHE A 129 25.99 -1.70 27.27
N GLU A 130 25.49 -1.36 28.45
CA GLU A 130 25.66 -0.04 29.06
C GLU A 130 27.08 0.16 29.62
N THR A 131 28.04 0.36 28.74
CA THR A 131 29.20 1.22 29.02
C THR A 131 28.75 2.66 28.89
N ARG A 132 28.67 3.39 30.00
CA ARG A 132 28.30 4.80 30.04
C ARG A 132 29.30 5.63 29.21
N VAL A 133 28.94 5.91 27.96
CA VAL A 133 29.59 6.92 27.12
C VAL A 133 28.83 8.22 27.30
N LEU A 134 29.44 9.17 28.00
CA LEU A 134 29.02 10.57 28.03
C LEU A 134 29.63 11.26 26.81
N THR A 135 28.86 11.42 25.75
CA THR A 135 29.19 12.35 24.66
C THR A 135 28.03 13.32 24.47
N THR A 136 28.25 14.54 24.93
CA THR A 136 27.42 15.71 24.68
C THR A 136 27.64 16.19 23.23
N SER A 137 26.63 16.05 22.38
CA SER A 137 26.50 16.87 21.17
C SER A 137 25.07 16.80 20.62
N THR A 138 24.56 17.98 20.23
CA THR A 138 23.44 18.23 19.30
C THR A 138 22.01 17.89 19.75
N GLY A 139 21.35 18.84 20.42
CA GLY A 139 19.90 18.88 20.69
C GLY A 139 18.99 19.08 19.47
N ALA A 140 19.42 18.64 18.28
CA ALA A 140 18.57 18.54 17.09
C ALA A 140 18.01 17.11 16.90
N GLU A 141 18.63 16.09 17.52
CA GLU A 141 18.17 14.69 17.51
C GLU A 141 17.13 14.38 18.61
N LEU A 142 16.86 15.32 19.51
CA LEU A 142 15.87 15.18 20.58
C LEU A 142 14.46 15.63 20.16
N VAL A 143 14.29 16.12 18.93
CA VAL A 143 12.97 16.38 18.37
C VAL A 143 12.53 15.11 17.64
N PRO A 144 11.52 14.37 18.14
CA PRO A 144 10.96 13.25 17.41
C PRO A 144 10.44 13.79 16.08
N THR A 145 11.00 13.31 14.96
CA THR A 145 10.40 13.56 13.65
C THR A 145 9.08 12.80 13.61
N GLU A 146 7.99 13.50 13.89
CA GLU A 146 6.64 12.95 13.73
C GLU A 146 6.35 12.82 12.23
N HIS A 147 6.58 11.62 11.71
CA HIS A 147 6.09 11.26 10.39
C HIS A 147 4.58 11.02 10.50
N ARG A 148 3.80 11.85 9.81
CA ARG A 148 2.35 11.69 9.65
C ARG A 148 2.04 10.65 8.58
N PRO A 149 1.66 9.41 8.94
CA PRO A 149 1.39 8.35 7.97
C PRO A 149 0.14 8.63 7.14
N ASP A 150 -0.81 9.42 7.69
CA ASP A 150 -2.04 9.86 7.04
C ASP A 150 -1.81 10.79 5.84
N GLN A 151 -0.66 11.46 5.79
CA GLN A 151 -0.30 12.39 4.71
C GLN A 151 0.83 11.85 3.83
N TYR A 152 0.98 10.53 3.75
CA TYR A 152 1.99 9.94 2.89
C TYR A 152 1.77 10.36 1.42
N ILE A 153 2.76 11.06 0.86
CA ILE A 153 2.75 11.47 -0.54
C ILE A 153 3.20 10.27 -1.37
N ASN A 154 2.21 9.59 -1.94
CA ASN A 154 2.43 8.53 -2.90
C ASN A 154 3.11 9.06 -4.17
N ALA A 155 4.05 8.28 -4.72
CA ALA A 155 4.55 8.52 -6.08
C ALA A 155 3.38 8.44 -7.08
N LEU A 156 3.27 9.46 -7.93
CA LEU A 156 2.29 9.49 -9.02
C LEU A 156 2.62 8.35 -9.99
N THR A 157 1.75 7.35 -10.00
CA THR A 157 1.89 6.12 -10.78
C THR A 157 0.61 5.92 -11.58
N ALA A 158 0.72 5.32 -12.77
CA ALA A 158 -0.46 5.12 -13.62
C ALA A 158 -1.46 4.18 -12.93
N ALA A 159 -2.75 4.32 -13.24
CA ALA A 159 -3.77 3.38 -12.80
C ALA A 159 -3.76 2.14 -13.71
N SER A 160 -4.34 1.02 -13.25
CA SER A 160 -4.68 -0.10 -14.14
C SER A 160 -5.81 0.37 -15.07
N VAL A 161 -5.59 0.23 -16.37
CA VAL A 161 -6.38 0.74 -17.47
C VAL A 161 -7.03 -0.39 -18.26
N VAL A 162 -6.36 -1.54 -18.40
CA VAL A 162 -6.84 -2.64 -19.25
C VAL A 162 -8.18 -3.21 -18.76
N ARG A 163 -8.35 -3.34 -17.44
CA ARG A 163 -9.63 -3.78 -16.85
C ARG A 163 -10.73 -2.74 -17.02
N GLY A 164 -10.41 -1.46 -16.93
CA GLY A 164 -11.37 -0.36 -17.09
C GLY A 164 -11.90 -0.23 -18.52
N LEU A 165 -11.16 -0.73 -19.52
CA LEU A 165 -11.55 -0.74 -20.92
C LEU A 165 -12.57 -1.83 -21.28
N GLY A 166 -12.86 -2.77 -20.37
CA GLY A 166 -13.87 -3.81 -20.58
C GLY A 166 -13.33 -5.21 -20.86
N ALA A 167 -12.05 -5.47 -20.57
CA ALA A 167 -11.46 -6.81 -20.69
C ALA A 167 -12.20 -7.84 -19.83
N ARG A 168 -12.44 -9.03 -20.39
CA ARG A 168 -13.16 -10.11 -19.70
C ARG A 168 -12.23 -10.84 -18.75
N VAL A 169 -12.58 -10.85 -17.47
CA VAL A 169 -11.81 -11.53 -16.43
C VAL A 169 -12.38 -12.92 -16.16
N LEU A 170 -11.55 -13.94 -16.35
CA LEU A 170 -11.83 -15.33 -15.98
C LEU A 170 -11.06 -15.64 -14.69
N ALA A 171 -11.78 -15.74 -13.58
CA ALA A 171 -11.22 -16.02 -12.26
C ALA A 171 -11.45 -17.49 -11.84
N GLY A 172 -10.64 -17.99 -10.91
CA GLY A 172 -10.83 -19.32 -10.33
C GLY A 172 -10.39 -20.47 -11.24
N LEU A 173 -9.48 -20.20 -12.17
CA LEU A 173 -8.99 -21.20 -13.12
C LEU A 173 -8.06 -22.21 -12.44
N THR A 174 -8.22 -23.49 -12.78
CA THR A 174 -7.35 -24.59 -12.31
C THR A 174 -6.77 -25.33 -13.52
N GLY A 175 -5.45 -25.30 -13.69
CA GLY A 175 -4.77 -25.89 -14.86
C GLY A 175 -4.86 -25.02 -16.11
N ASN A 176 -4.43 -25.57 -17.26
CA ASN A 176 -4.46 -24.85 -18.54
C ASN A 176 -5.91 -24.72 -19.02
N LEU A 177 -6.27 -23.55 -19.52
CA LEU A 177 -7.58 -23.29 -20.11
C LEU A 177 -7.46 -23.30 -21.63
N SER A 178 -8.33 -24.07 -22.30
CA SER A 178 -8.47 -24.07 -23.75
C SER A 178 -9.91 -23.68 -24.09
N ILE A 179 -10.07 -22.65 -24.91
CA ILE A 179 -11.36 -22.16 -25.36
C ILE A 179 -11.43 -22.44 -26.87
N PRO A 180 -12.30 -23.35 -27.34
CA PRO A 180 -12.48 -23.56 -28.76
C PRO A 180 -13.08 -22.30 -29.39
N CYS A 181 -12.58 -21.95 -30.56
CA CYS A 181 -13.01 -20.86 -31.41
C CYS A 181 -13.43 -21.45 -32.75
N GLU A 182 -14.55 -20.97 -33.28
CA GLU A 182 -14.94 -21.27 -34.65
C GLU A 182 -14.17 -20.34 -35.58
N THR A 183 -13.45 -20.89 -36.55
CA THR A 183 -12.64 -20.12 -37.50
C THR A 183 -13.36 -20.01 -38.84
N ASP A 184 -14.12 -21.04 -39.22
CA ASP A 184 -14.92 -21.04 -40.44
C ASP A 184 -16.23 -21.80 -40.25
N SER A 185 -17.29 -21.29 -40.87
CA SER A 185 -18.63 -21.89 -40.86
C SER A 185 -18.89 -22.55 -42.22
N PRO A 186 -19.60 -23.68 -42.28
CA PRO A 186 -19.92 -24.35 -43.53
C PRO A 186 -20.57 -23.41 -44.56
N ALA A 187 -20.05 -23.39 -45.79
CA ALA A 187 -20.59 -22.55 -46.85
C ALA A 187 -22.06 -22.88 -47.16
N ALA A 188 -22.93 -21.88 -47.02
CA ALA A 188 -24.34 -21.96 -47.44
C ALA A 188 -24.47 -21.54 -48.91
N GLY A 189 -24.68 -22.51 -49.81
CA GLY A 189 -24.86 -22.27 -51.24
C GLY A 189 -26.31 -22.34 -51.72
N TRP A 190 -26.66 -21.51 -52.70
CA TRP A 190 -27.87 -21.67 -53.49
C TRP A 190 -27.61 -22.68 -54.61
N VAL A 191 -28.41 -23.75 -54.68
CA VAL A 191 -28.31 -24.76 -55.75
C VAL A 191 -29.39 -24.57 -56.80
N ALA A 192 -29.03 -24.78 -58.07
CA ALA A 192 -29.99 -24.88 -59.17
C ALA A 192 -30.79 -26.20 -59.07
N GLU A 193 -31.95 -26.25 -59.71
CA GLU A 193 -32.76 -27.47 -59.79
C GLU A 193 -31.95 -28.61 -60.45
N ASN A 194 -31.79 -29.74 -59.77
CA ASN A 194 -30.95 -30.91 -60.12
C ASN A 194 -29.42 -30.77 -59.93
N ALA A 195 -28.92 -29.79 -59.18
CA ALA A 195 -27.51 -29.76 -58.76
C ALA A 195 -27.33 -30.28 -57.33
N ALA A 196 -26.25 -31.05 -57.08
CA ALA A 196 -25.86 -31.45 -55.73
C ALA A 196 -25.23 -30.27 -54.99
N LEU A 197 -25.58 -30.10 -53.72
CA LEU A 197 -24.94 -29.12 -52.83
C LEU A 197 -23.54 -29.64 -52.46
N SER A 198 -22.51 -28.79 -52.59
CA SER A 198 -21.17 -29.12 -52.10
C SER A 198 -21.19 -29.18 -50.57
N ALA A 199 -20.71 -30.28 -50.00
CA ALA A 199 -20.48 -30.37 -48.57
C ALA A 199 -19.25 -29.53 -48.21
N ASP A 200 -19.37 -28.75 -47.15
CA ASP A 200 -18.31 -27.97 -46.55
C ASP A 200 -18.36 -28.21 -45.03
N ASP A 201 -17.20 -28.36 -44.40
CA ASP A 201 -17.08 -28.70 -42.98
C ASP A 201 -16.64 -27.47 -42.18
N ALA A 202 -17.12 -27.33 -40.94
CA ALA A 202 -16.70 -26.25 -40.05
C ALA A 202 -15.29 -26.49 -39.51
N ASP A 203 -14.48 -25.42 -39.40
CA ASP A 203 -13.14 -25.49 -38.80
C ASP A 203 -13.10 -24.83 -37.42
N PHE A 204 -12.38 -25.45 -36.48
CA PHE A 204 -12.27 -25.02 -35.10
C PHE A 204 -10.80 -24.84 -34.70
N ASP A 205 -10.45 -23.66 -34.22
CA ASP A 205 -9.18 -23.39 -33.55
C ASP A 205 -9.37 -23.37 -32.02
N ALA A 206 -8.28 -23.29 -31.25
CA ALA A 206 -8.34 -23.23 -29.80
C ALA A 206 -7.43 -22.12 -29.25
N VAL A 207 -8.04 -21.19 -28.50
CA VAL A 207 -7.31 -20.17 -27.75
C VAL A 207 -6.92 -20.76 -26.40
N THR A 208 -5.60 -20.89 -26.16
CA THR A 208 -5.06 -21.50 -24.93
C THR A 208 -4.46 -20.46 -23.99
N LEU A 209 -4.64 -20.69 -22.70
CA LEU A 209 -4.26 -19.83 -21.58
C LEU A 209 -3.52 -20.68 -20.55
N ALA A 210 -2.32 -20.26 -20.15
CA ALA A 210 -1.45 -21.00 -19.24
C ALA A 210 -0.95 -20.13 -18.09
N PRO A 211 -0.85 -20.65 -16.85
CA PRO A 211 -0.48 -19.84 -15.69
C PRO A 211 0.95 -19.29 -15.81
N LYS A 212 1.11 -17.97 -15.75
CA LYS A 212 2.40 -17.28 -15.67
C LYS A 212 2.46 -16.41 -14.42
N HIS A 213 3.65 -16.30 -13.83
CA HIS A 213 3.83 -15.66 -12.51
C HIS A 213 4.47 -14.28 -12.63
N ALA A 214 3.82 -13.27 -12.07
CA ALA A 214 4.38 -11.95 -11.83
C ALA A 214 4.59 -11.77 -10.32
N GLY A 215 5.79 -11.36 -9.91
CA GLY A 215 6.08 -11.19 -8.48
C GLY A 215 6.99 -10.01 -8.19
N ALA A 216 6.84 -9.45 -7.00
CA ALA A 216 7.71 -8.42 -6.45
C ALA A 216 8.16 -8.85 -5.05
N ILE A 217 9.43 -8.64 -4.74
CA ILE A 217 10.00 -8.87 -3.40
C ILE A 217 10.44 -7.53 -2.84
N SER A 218 10.16 -7.27 -1.57
CA SER A 218 10.60 -6.09 -0.85
C SER A 218 11.10 -6.48 0.53
N GLU A 219 12.28 -5.98 0.91
CA GLU A 219 12.85 -6.17 2.23
C GLU A 219 12.46 -5.02 3.16
N TYR A 220 11.97 -5.34 4.35
CA TYR A 220 11.65 -4.36 5.38
C TYR A 220 12.58 -4.52 6.57
N SER A 221 13.04 -3.39 7.12
CA SER A 221 13.88 -3.41 8.30
C SER A 221 13.07 -3.73 9.55
N ARG A 222 13.73 -4.38 10.53
CA ARG A 222 13.11 -4.68 11.84
C ARG A 222 12.61 -3.42 12.55
N ASN A 223 13.36 -2.32 12.44
CA ASN A 223 12.99 -1.06 13.05
C ASN A 223 11.75 -0.47 12.38
N MET A 224 11.61 -0.59 11.05
CA MET A 224 10.36 -0.22 10.38
C MET A 224 9.19 -1.04 10.89
N LEU A 225 9.33 -2.36 11.04
CA LEU A 225 8.23 -3.20 11.53
C LEU A 225 7.85 -2.93 12.99
N LEU A 226 8.82 -2.56 13.84
CA LEU A 226 8.58 -2.23 15.25
C LEU A 226 7.98 -0.82 15.43
N GLN A 227 8.25 0.09 14.51
CA GLN A 227 7.78 1.49 14.56
C GLN A 227 6.64 1.78 13.59
N ALA A 228 6.28 0.84 12.71
CA ALA A 228 5.19 1.00 11.75
C ALA A 228 3.86 1.13 12.50
N SER A 229 3.17 2.23 12.26
CA SER A 229 1.74 2.31 12.57
C SER A 229 0.96 1.41 11.60
N PRO A 230 -0.26 0.94 11.98
CA PRO A 230 -1.13 0.17 11.09
C PRO A 230 -1.35 0.81 9.70
N ASP A 231 -1.28 2.14 9.61
CA ASP A 231 -1.43 2.89 8.36
C ASP A 231 -0.24 2.68 7.39
N VAL A 232 0.97 2.47 7.91
CA VAL A 232 2.16 2.20 7.08
C VAL A 232 2.07 0.82 6.45
N GLU A 233 1.53 -0.18 7.16
CA GLU A 233 1.27 -1.51 6.59
C GLU A 233 0.22 -1.45 5.47
N GLY A 234 -0.88 -0.72 5.70
CA GLY A 234 -1.93 -0.51 4.70
C GLY A 234 -1.39 0.15 3.43
N LEU A 235 -0.58 1.19 3.59
CA LEU A 235 0.10 1.87 2.49
C LEU A 235 1.00 0.91 1.70
N LEU A 236 1.79 0.11 2.40
CA LEU A 236 2.74 -0.81 1.79
C LEU A 236 2.06 -1.89 0.97
N ARG A 237 0.96 -2.43 1.50
CA ARG A 237 0.09 -3.37 0.79
C ARG A 237 -0.47 -2.76 -0.49
N GLN A 238 -0.95 -1.51 -0.41
CA GLN A 238 -1.44 -0.78 -1.59
C GLN A 238 -0.33 -0.52 -2.62
N MET A 239 0.90 -0.24 -2.19
CA MET A 239 2.04 -0.06 -3.09
C MET A 239 2.39 -1.35 -3.82
N LEU A 240 2.51 -2.48 -3.12
CA LEU A 240 2.80 -3.78 -3.72
C LEU A 240 1.69 -4.22 -4.68
N ALA A 241 0.43 -4.11 -4.26
CA ALA A 241 -0.71 -4.47 -5.09
C ALA A 241 -0.78 -3.63 -6.38
N ARG A 242 -0.52 -2.32 -6.27
CA ARG A 242 -0.48 -1.39 -7.40
C ARG A 242 0.68 -1.68 -8.35
N ASN A 243 1.87 -1.96 -7.85
CA ASN A 243 3.03 -2.27 -8.70
C ASN A 243 2.81 -3.56 -9.50
N ILE A 244 2.20 -4.58 -8.88
CA ILE A 244 1.82 -5.81 -9.58
C ILE A 244 0.70 -5.53 -10.59
N ALA A 245 -0.32 -4.76 -10.24
CA ALA A 245 -1.38 -4.39 -11.19
C ALA A 245 -0.81 -3.66 -12.41
N LEU A 246 0.18 -2.78 -12.22
CA LEU A 246 0.84 -2.06 -13.31
C LEU A 246 1.69 -2.96 -14.19
N SER A 247 2.40 -3.94 -13.62
CA SER A 247 3.18 -4.88 -14.42
C SER A 247 2.28 -5.81 -15.24
N ILE A 248 1.16 -6.25 -14.66
CA ILE A 248 0.11 -7.03 -15.33
C ILE A 248 -0.45 -6.23 -16.52
N ASP A 249 -0.82 -4.96 -16.30
CA ASP A 249 -1.34 -4.09 -17.35
C ASP A 249 -0.33 -3.86 -18.48
N ARG A 250 0.95 -3.64 -18.15
CA ARG A 250 2.00 -3.48 -19.16
C ARG A 250 2.18 -4.75 -19.99
N ALA A 251 2.14 -5.91 -19.34
CA ALA A 251 2.23 -7.21 -20.01
C ALA A 251 1.00 -7.50 -20.88
N ALA A 252 -0.19 -7.03 -20.50
CA ALA A 252 -1.39 -7.12 -21.34
C ALA A 252 -1.28 -6.28 -22.61
N ILE A 253 -0.56 -5.15 -22.59
CA ILE A 253 -0.40 -4.27 -23.75
C ILE A 253 0.73 -4.76 -24.67
N LYS A 254 1.97 -4.83 -24.17
CA LYS A 254 3.19 -5.19 -24.93
C LYS A 254 4.01 -6.23 -24.16
N GLY A 255 3.38 -7.31 -23.74
CA GLY A 255 4.07 -8.50 -23.24
C GLY A 255 4.72 -9.31 -24.36
N GLY A 256 5.08 -10.57 -24.07
CA GLY A 256 5.71 -11.48 -25.04
C GLY A 256 7.19 -11.77 -24.80
N GLY A 257 7.75 -11.38 -23.66
CA GLY A 257 9.05 -11.89 -23.19
C GLY A 257 9.02 -13.39 -22.85
N THR A 258 10.19 -13.97 -22.56
CA THR A 258 10.38 -15.43 -22.36
C THR A 258 9.46 -16.06 -21.31
N ASN A 259 9.09 -15.32 -20.26
CA ASN A 259 8.18 -15.79 -19.20
C ASN A 259 7.00 -14.83 -18.99
N GLU A 260 6.73 -13.95 -19.95
CA GLU A 260 5.66 -12.97 -19.84
C GLU A 260 4.40 -13.44 -20.60
N PRO A 261 3.21 -13.06 -20.11
CA PRO A 261 1.99 -13.15 -20.90
C PRO A 261 2.14 -12.50 -22.27
N LYS A 262 1.46 -13.05 -23.28
CA LYS A 262 1.46 -12.46 -24.62
C LYS A 262 0.49 -11.29 -24.61
N GLY A 263 1.00 -10.08 -24.79
CA GLY A 263 0.16 -8.88 -24.84
C GLY A 263 -0.55 -8.72 -26.18
N VAL A 264 -1.50 -7.79 -26.23
CA VAL A 264 -2.25 -7.45 -27.46
C VAL A 264 -1.26 -7.16 -28.59
N LEU A 265 -0.36 -6.18 -28.45
CA LEU A 265 0.57 -5.78 -29.51
C LEU A 265 1.51 -6.90 -30.00
N ALA A 266 1.75 -7.94 -29.20
CA ALA A 266 2.59 -9.07 -29.59
C ALA A 266 1.77 -10.22 -30.23
N THR A 267 0.44 -10.10 -30.28
CA THR A 267 -0.47 -11.10 -30.83
C THR A 267 -0.39 -11.14 -32.35
N THR A 268 -0.17 -12.33 -32.88
CA THR A 268 -0.10 -12.61 -34.32
C THR A 268 -1.49 -12.51 -34.93
N GLY A 269 -1.62 -11.86 -36.09
CA GLY A 269 -2.90 -11.70 -36.79
C GLY A 269 -3.70 -10.45 -36.38
N ILE A 270 -3.12 -9.57 -35.57
CA ILE A 270 -3.66 -8.22 -35.36
C ILE A 270 -3.48 -7.40 -36.63
N GLN A 271 -4.47 -6.56 -36.93
CA GLN A 271 -4.43 -5.67 -38.08
C GLN A 271 -3.51 -4.48 -37.79
N THR A 272 -2.80 -3.98 -38.79
CA THR A 272 -1.86 -2.85 -38.62
C THR A 272 -2.23 -1.70 -39.55
N VAL A 273 -2.10 -0.49 -39.04
CA VAL A 273 -2.09 0.76 -39.84
C VAL A 273 -0.72 1.37 -39.66
N THR A 274 0.00 1.59 -40.75
CA THR A 274 1.38 2.12 -40.74
C THR A 274 1.44 3.52 -41.33
N ALA A 275 2.38 4.33 -40.85
CA ALA A 275 2.66 5.68 -41.34
C ALA A 275 1.43 6.57 -41.63
N PRO A 276 0.49 6.76 -40.68
CA PRO A 276 -0.67 7.60 -40.93
C PRO A 276 -0.28 9.07 -41.09
N ALA A 277 -0.89 9.80 -42.03
CA ALA A 277 -0.61 11.22 -42.21
C ALA A 277 -1.19 12.08 -41.07
N SER A 278 -2.25 11.61 -40.41
CA SER A 278 -2.83 12.23 -39.21
C SER A 278 -3.43 11.21 -38.25
N ILE A 279 -3.59 11.59 -36.98
CA ILE A 279 -4.25 10.75 -35.96
C ILE A 279 -5.71 10.48 -36.34
N PHE A 280 -6.42 11.49 -36.85
CA PHE A 280 -7.82 11.36 -37.28
C PHE A 280 -7.99 10.30 -38.39
N GLU A 281 -7.12 10.33 -39.40
CA GLU A 281 -7.11 9.35 -40.48
C GLU A 281 -6.74 7.96 -39.97
N ALA A 282 -5.72 7.85 -39.11
CA ALA A 282 -5.34 6.56 -38.53
C ALA A 282 -6.48 5.89 -37.76
N VAL A 283 -7.27 6.68 -37.02
CA VAL A 283 -8.43 6.19 -36.28
C VAL A 283 -9.57 5.82 -37.24
N ALA A 284 -9.76 6.55 -38.33
CA ALA A 284 -10.75 6.22 -39.35
C ALA A 284 -10.39 4.92 -40.08
N ASP A 285 -9.13 4.74 -40.46
CA ASP A 285 -8.62 3.52 -41.09
C ASP A 285 -8.72 2.32 -40.15
N ALA A 286 -8.33 2.50 -38.89
CA ALA A 286 -8.51 1.47 -37.87
C ALA A 286 -9.98 1.11 -37.65
N ALA A 287 -10.89 2.09 -37.69
CA ALA A 287 -12.32 1.83 -37.63
C ALA A 287 -12.82 1.05 -38.85
N ALA A 288 -12.40 1.42 -40.06
CA ALA A 288 -12.77 0.72 -41.29
C ALA A 288 -12.29 -0.75 -41.31
N LEU A 289 -11.06 -1.00 -40.84
CA LEU A 289 -10.52 -2.36 -40.69
C LEU A 289 -11.30 -3.21 -39.67
N ALA A 290 -11.75 -2.60 -38.58
CA ALA A 290 -12.60 -3.30 -37.61
C ALA A 290 -14.03 -3.51 -38.11
N ASP A 291 -14.58 -2.57 -38.88
CA ASP A 291 -15.90 -2.70 -39.50
C ASP A 291 -15.92 -3.82 -40.55
N ALA A 292 -14.85 -3.96 -41.34
CA ALA A 292 -14.70 -5.05 -42.32
C ALA A 292 -14.77 -6.44 -41.68
N GLU A 293 -14.35 -6.57 -40.43
CA GLU A 293 -14.34 -7.81 -39.66
C GLU A 293 -15.53 -7.89 -38.68
N ASN A 294 -16.52 -7.00 -38.81
CA ASN A 294 -17.75 -6.97 -38.00
C ASN A 294 -17.50 -6.92 -36.48
N VAL A 295 -16.46 -6.19 -36.06
CA VAL A 295 -16.10 -6.06 -34.63
C VAL A 295 -17.22 -5.34 -33.87
N GLY A 296 -17.48 -5.78 -32.65
CA GLY A 296 -18.54 -5.27 -31.77
C GLY A 296 -18.46 -3.75 -31.51
N ALA A 297 -19.55 -3.21 -30.96
CA ALA A 297 -19.72 -1.77 -30.74
C ALA A 297 -18.93 -1.22 -29.53
N SER A 298 -18.36 -2.09 -28.67
CA SER A 298 -17.64 -1.68 -27.45
C SER A 298 -16.19 -1.29 -27.73
N ARG A 299 -16.00 -0.37 -28.68
CA ARG A 299 -14.68 0.01 -29.20
C ARG A 299 -14.06 1.10 -28.34
N ALA A 300 -12.79 0.93 -27.98
CA ALA A 300 -12.05 1.93 -27.25
C ALA A 300 -10.60 2.02 -27.73
N ILE A 301 -10.06 3.23 -27.62
CA ILE A 301 -8.67 3.54 -27.98
C ILE A 301 -7.82 3.58 -26.71
N LEU A 302 -6.66 2.96 -26.77
CA LEU A 302 -5.64 3.06 -25.74
C LEU A 302 -4.37 3.67 -26.35
N THR A 303 -3.93 4.81 -25.83
CA THR A 303 -2.72 5.49 -26.32
C THR A 303 -1.97 6.23 -25.20
N THR A 304 -0.87 6.90 -25.54
CA THR A 304 -0.01 7.60 -24.58
C THR A 304 -0.55 9.01 -24.27
N PRO A 305 -0.23 9.60 -23.11
CA PRO A 305 -0.62 10.98 -22.80
C PRO A 305 0.01 12.04 -23.72
N GLU A 306 1.08 11.72 -24.45
CA GLU A 306 1.69 12.64 -25.40
C GLU A 306 0.83 12.80 -26.66
N VAL A 307 0.21 11.72 -27.14
CA VAL A 307 -0.80 11.79 -28.22
C VAL A 307 -2.02 12.59 -27.78
N ARG A 308 -2.41 12.51 -26.50
CA ARG A 308 -3.46 13.38 -25.93
C ARG A 308 -3.13 14.85 -26.08
N LYS A 309 -1.87 15.24 -25.86
CA LYS A 309 -1.44 16.63 -25.99
C LYS A 309 -1.65 17.11 -27.43
N ILE A 310 -1.25 16.32 -28.41
CA ILE A 310 -1.41 16.62 -29.84
C ILE A 310 -2.89 16.84 -30.17
N ALA A 311 -3.77 15.94 -29.72
CA ALA A 311 -5.21 16.05 -29.92
C ALA A 311 -5.84 17.25 -29.18
N ALA A 312 -5.35 17.57 -27.97
CA ALA A 312 -5.88 18.68 -27.17
C ALA A 312 -5.47 20.06 -27.70
N THR A 313 -4.31 20.17 -28.37
CA THR A 313 -3.85 21.40 -29.01
C THR A 313 -4.30 21.52 -30.47
N ALA A 314 -5.11 20.58 -30.96
CA ALA A 314 -5.61 20.61 -32.32
C ALA A 314 -6.56 21.80 -32.53
N LEU A 315 -6.28 22.59 -33.56
CA LEU A 315 -7.09 23.72 -34.00
C LEU A 315 -7.70 23.40 -35.37
N ASP A 316 -8.91 23.91 -35.62
CA ASP A 316 -9.48 23.93 -36.95
C ASP A 316 -8.81 25.01 -37.83
N LEU A 317 -9.18 25.05 -39.11
CA LEU A 317 -8.66 26.02 -40.07
C LEU A 317 -9.01 27.48 -39.71
N GLN A 318 -9.96 27.69 -38.81
CA GLN A 318 -10.39 28.99 -38.30
C GLN A 318 -9.75 29.32 -36.93
N GLY A 319 -8.81 28.50 -36.45
CA GLY A 319 -8.09 28.70 -35.19
C GLY A 319 -8.90 28.37 -33.93
N ARG A 320 -10.02 27.65 -34.05
CA ARG A 320 -10.85 27.21 -32.92
C ARG A 320 -10.39 25.83 -32.44
N PRO A 321 -10.40 25.55 -31.12
CA PRO A 321 -10.05 24.25 -30.61
C PRO A 321 -11.09 23.20 -31.01
N LEU A 322 -10.62 22.11 -31.62
CA LEU A 322 -11.44 20.96 -32.01
C LEU A 322 -11.85 20.11 -30.80
N GLY A 323 -10.94 20.00 -29.82
CA GLY A 323 -11.10 19.12 -28.67
C GLY A 323 -10.63 17.69 -28.96
N VAL A 324 -10.38 16.93 -27.89
CA VAL A 324 -9.80 15.59 -28.01
C VAL A 324 -10.76 14.61 -28.69
N ALA A 325 -12.06 14.68 -28.37
CA ALA A 325 -13.05 13.72 -28.87
C ALA A 325 -13.20 13.74 -30.39
N SER A 326 -13.15 14.93 -31.01
CA SER A 326 -13.29 15.05 -32.47
C SER A 326 -12.08 14.50 -33.23
N VAL A 327 -10.89 14.56 -32.65
CA VAL A 327 -9.66 13.98 -33.24
C VAL A 327 -9.71 12.46 -33.25
N PHE A 328 -10.38 11.85 -32.27
CA PHE A 328 -10.55 10.40 -32.15
C PHE A 328 -11.90 9.88 -32.68
N ASN A 329 -12.56 10.59 -33.61
CA ASN A 329 -13.85 10.18 -34.19
C ASN A 329 -14.96 9.90 -33.15
N ASN A 330 -14.94 10.59 -32.01
CA ASN A 330 -15.82 10.37 -30.85
C ASN A 330 -15.74 8.96 -30.23
N ILE A 331 -14.71 8.19 -30.55
CA ILE A 331 -14.45 6.91 -29.90
C ILE A 331 -13.84 7.16 -28.51
N PRO A 332 -14.27 6.45 -27.45
CA PRO A 332 -13.67 6.58 -26.13
C PRO A 332 -12.16 6.31 -26.15
N ALA A 333 -11.36 7.32 -25.85
CA ALA A 333 -9.89 7.22 -25.79
C ALA A 333 -9.40 7.29 -24.34
N THR A 334 -8.63 6.28 -23.92
CA THR A 334 -7.96 6.23 -22.63
C THR A 334 -6.45 6.44 -22.80
N PHE A 335 -5.88 7.24 -21.92
CA PHE A 335 -4.48 7.65 -21.99
C PHE A 335 -3.70 7.06 -20.82
N SER A 336 -2.65 6.30 -21.11
CA SER A 336 -1.85 5.63 -20.07
C SER A 336 -0.36 5.65 -20.38
N ASN A 337 0.45 5.81 -19.33
CA ASN A 337 1.90 5.65 -19.41
C ASN A 337 2.34 4.17 -19.53
N GLN A 338 1.40 3.22 -19.40
CA GLN A 338 1.68 1.80 -19.61
C GLN A 338 1.79 1.42 -21.08
N VAL A 339 1.32 2.29 -21.98
CA VAL A 339 1.45 2.09 -23.43
C VAL A 339 2.89 2.40 -23.84
N PRO A 340 3.55 1.50 -24.60
CA PRO A 340 4.92 1.71 -25.07
C PRO A 340 5.06 2.98 -25.92
N LYS A 341 6.21 3.66 -25.73
CA LYS A 341 6.67 4.80 -26.55
C LYS A 341 7.79 4.40 -27.53
N THR A 342 7.92 3.10 -27.76
CA THR A 342 8.96 2.47 -28.56
C THR A 342 8.36 1.35 -29.41
N LEU A 343 7.31 1.65 -30.19
CA LEU A 343 7.00 0.81 -31.35
C LEU A 343 8.05 1.07 -32.44
N GLY A 344 8.32 0.05 -33.25
CA GLY A 344 9.23 0.13 -34.40
C GLY A 344 10.57 0.82 -34.14
N GLY A 345 10.69 2.06 -34.61
CA GLY A 345 11.90 2.89 -34.63
C GLY A 345 12.27 3.61 -33.33
N GLY A 346 11.61 3.32 -32.20
CA GLY A 346 12.06 3.77 -30.87
C GLY A 346 11.62 5.17 -30.44
N THR A 347 10.78 5.85 -31.22
CA THR A 347 10.13 7.12 -30.84
C THR A 347 8.61 7.11 -31.05
N GLU A 348 8.05 5.97 -31.43
CA GLU A 348 6.65 5.83 -31.79
C GLU A 348 5.79 5.47 -30.58
N HIS A 349 4.66 6.15 -30.47
CA HIS A 349 3.63 5.86 -29.48
C HIS A 349 2.73 4.74 -29.97
N GLY A 350 2.47 3.76 -29.11
CA GLY A 350 1.41 2.80 -29.37
C GLY A 350 0.05 3.50 -29.39
N LEU A 351 -0.73 3.24 -30.43
CA LEU A 351 -2.15 3.53 -30.46
C LEU A 351 -2.86 2.22 -30.82
N ILE A 352 -3.64 1.72 -29.87
CA ILE A 352 -4.39 0.47 -30.01
C ILE A 352 -5.85 0.84 -30.11
N TYR A 353 -6.50 0.37 -31.17
CA TYR A 353 -7.94 0.45 -31.36
C TYR A 353 -8.52 -0.97 -31.35
N GLY A 354 -9.63 -1.19 -30.64
CA GLY A 354 -10.29 -2.48 -30.69
C GLY A 354 -11.40 -2.63 -29.66
N ASP A 355 -12.07 -3.79 -29.72
CA ASP A 355 -13.02 -4.22 -28.69
C ASP A 355 -12.29 -4.96 -27.58
N TRP A 356 -12.13 -4.27 -26.43
CA TRP A 356 -11.44 -4.83 -25.28
C TRP A 356 -12.18 -6.00 -24.64
N SER A 357 -13.48 -6.18 -24.92
CA SER A 357 -14.21 -7.36 -24.45
C SER A 357 -13.75 -8.67 -25.12
N GLU A 358 -13.00 -8.59 -26.20
CA GLU A 358 -12.35 -9.74 -26.85
C GLU A 358 -10.98 -10.10 -26.25
N LEU A 359 -10.49 -9.30 -25.29
CA LEU A 359 -9.32 -9.64 -24.48
C LEU A 359 -9.74 -10.42 -23.23
N LEU A 360 -9.22 -11.64 -23.11
CA LEU A 360 -9.38 -12.49 -21.94
C LEU A 360 -8.23 -12.29 -20.98
N ILE A 361 -8.56 -12.12 -19.71
CA ILE A 361 -7.63 -12.09 -18.59
C ILE A 361 -7.91 -13.31 -17.73
N GLY A 362 -7.01 -14.31 -17.79
CA GLY A 362 -7.05 -15.47 -16.90
C GLY A 362 -6.37 -15.16 -15.58
N ILE A 363 -7.05 -15.40 -14.45
CA ILE A 363 -6.48 -15.26 -13.10
C ILE A 363 -6.58 -16.61 -12.39
N TRP A 364 -5.41 -17.20 -12.10
CA TRP A 364 -5.29 -18.47 -11.37
C TRP A 364 -5.04 -18.25 -9.88
N SER A 365 -4.33 -17.18 -9.54
CA SER A 365 -4.10 -16.77 -8.16
C SER A 365 -4.28 -15.27 -8.07
N GLU A 366 -5.06 -14.85 -7.09
CA GLU A 366 -5.03 -13.48 -6.62
C GLU A 366 -3.64 -13.13 -6.05
N ILE A 367 -3.44 -11.86 -5.71
CA ILE A 367 -2.17 -11.37 -5.17
C ILE A 367 -1.92 -12.06 -3.81
N ASP A 368 -1.04 -13.06 -3.81
CA ASP A 368 -0.59 -13.74 -2.61
C ASP A 368 0.59 -13.00 -2.00
N ILE A 369 0.49 -12.63 -0.73
CA ILE A 369 1.52 -11.91 0.02
C ILE A 369 2.09 -12.85 1.07
N LEU A 370 3.32 -13.28 0.85
CA LEU A 370 4.05 -14.16 1.76
C LEU A 370 5.17 -13.41 2.46
N VAL A 371 5.22 -13.55 3.78
CA VAL A 371 6.25 -12.95 4.64
C VAL A 371 7.26 -14.02 5.02
N ASN A 372 8.54 -13.79 4.76
CA ASN A 372 9.63 -14.70 5.12
C ASN A 372 10.71 -13.97 5.95
N PRO A 373 10.82 -14.26 7.26
CA PRO A 373 11.89 -13.74 8.11
C PRO A 373 13.18 -14.56 8.05
N PHE A 374 13.20 -15.72 7.40
CA PHE A 374 14.32 -16.69 7.39
C PHE A 374 15.12 -16.69 6.09
N GLU A 375 14.80 -15.82 5.13
CA GLU A 375 15.59 -15.67 3.91
C GLU A 375 17.00 -15.20 4.27
N SER A 376 18.05 -15.82 3.70
CA SER A 376 19.42 -15.73 4.22
C SER A 376 19.98 -14.30 4.20
N THR A 377 19.61 -13.48 3.23
CA THR A 377 20.11 -12.11 3.12
C THR A 377 19.36 -11.12 4.01
N ALA A 378 18.06 -11.30 4.17
CA ALA A 378 17.22 -10.54 5.08
C ALA A 378 17.50 -10.92 6.54
N TYR A 379 17.61 -12.22 6.83
CA TYR A 379 17.91 -12.76 8.17
C TYR A 379 19.28 -12.29 8.68
N ALA A 380 20.30 -12.24 7.81
CA ALA A 380 21.62 -11.73 8.17
C ALA A 380 21.58 -10.25 8.62
N LYS A 381 20.62 -9.47 8.12
CA LYS A 381 20.40 -8.05 8.48
C LYS A 381 19.34 -7.87 9.58
N GLY A 382 18.68 -8.95 10.01
CA GLY A 382 17.51 -8.91 10.87
C GLY A 382 16.26 -8.32 10.20
N ASN A 383 16.25 -8.20 8.87
CA ASN A 383 15.14 -7.72 8.06
C ASN A 383 14.13 -8.84 7.79
N VAL A 384 12.93 -8.46 7.36
CA VAL A 384 11.88 -9.39 6.93
C VAL A 384 11.62 -9.17 5.44
N SER A 385 11.63 -10.25 4.66
CA SER A 385 11.32 -10.20 3.23
C SER A 385 9.82 -10.44 3.02
N VAL A 386 9.19 -9.61 2.21
CA VAL A 386 7.79 -9.76 1.80
C VAL A 386 7.75 -9.95 0.29
N ARG A 387 7.13 -11.04 -0.12
CA ARG A 387 6.94 -11.40 -1.52
C ARG A 387 5.47 -11.30 -1.86
N ALA A 388 5.14 -10.51 -2.86
CA ALA A 388 3.81 -10.49 -3.45
C ALA A 388 3.87 -11.16 -4.83
N MET A 389 3.00 -12.14 -5.11
CA MET A 389 2.93 -12.84 -6.39
C MET A 389 1.50 -12.91 -6.91
N ALA A 390 1.32 -12.78 -8.22
CA ALA A 390 0.07 -13.00 -8.92
C ALA A 390 0.30 -13.94 -10.10
N THR A 391 -0.70 -14.78 -10.40
CA THR A 391 -0.63 -15.71 -11.53
C THR A 391 -1.70 -15.36 -12.54
N VAL A 392 -1.26 -14.88 -13.71
CA VAL A 392 -2.13 -14.36 -14.76
C VAL A 392 -1.61 -14.71 -16.16
N ASP A 393 -2.51 -14.71 -17.13
CA ASP A 393 -2.18 -14.80 -18.55
C ASP A 393 -3.26 -14.08 -19.37
N PHE A 394 -2.92 -13.72 -20.60
CA PHE A 394 -3.80 -13.01 -21.50
C PHE A 394 -3.92 -13.74 -22.81
N ALA A 395 -5.12 -13.72 -23.37
CA ALA A 395 -5.36 -14.23 -24.70
C ALA A 395 -6.39 -13.36 -25.41
N VAL A 396 -6.15 -13.11 -26.69
CA VAL A 396 -7.09 -12.43 -27.55
C VAL A 396 -7.96 -13.50 -28.23
N ARG A 397 -9.28 -13.36 -28.13
CA ARG A 397 -10.23 -14.31 -28.79
C ARG A 397 -10.17 -14.19 -30.30
N HIS A 398 -10.27 -12.96 -30.80
CA HIS A 398 -10.23 -12.64 -32.22
C HIS A 398 -9.12 -11.60 -32.46
N PRO A 399 -7.95 -12.00 -32.98
CA PRO A 399 -6.85 -11.06 -33.22
C PRO A 399 -7.26 -9.88 -34.12
N LYS A 400 -8.12 -10.16 -35.10
CA LYS A 400 -8.66 -9.15 -36.02
C LYS A 400 -9.54 -8.08 -35.36
N ALA A 401 -10.01 -8.30 -34.13
CA ALA A 401 -10.77 -7.32 -33.37
C ALA A 401 -9.92 -6.16 -32.84
N PHE A 402 -8.59 -6.29 -32.95
CA PHE A 402 -7.63 -5.26 -32.58
C PHE A 402 -6.89 -4.75 -33.82
N VAL A 403 -6.61 -3.46 -33.79
CA VAL A 403 -5.80 -2.75 -34.77
C VAL A 403 -4.71 -1.99 -34.02
N SER A 404 -3.45 -2.22 -34.36
CA SER A 404 -2.33 -1.41 -33.89
C SER A 404 -1.93 -0.40 -34.93
N VAL A 405 -1.93 0.87 -34.54
CA VAL A 405 -1.41 1.95 -35.37
C VAL A 405 0.05 2.18 -34.99
N GLU A 406 0.93 2.01 -35.98
CA GLU A 406 2.37 2.19 -35.86
C GLU A 406 2.78 3.56 -36.43
N ASP A 407 4.04 3.98 -36.20
CA ASP A 407 4.60 5.25 -36.71
C ASP A 407 3.94 6.54 -36.19
N VAL A 408 3.11 6.48 -35.14
CA VAL A 408 2.55 7.69 -34.51
C VAL A 408 3.62 8.33 -33.63
N THR A 409 4.13 9.49 -34.02
CA THR A 409 5.14 10.25 -33.27
C THR A 409 4.57 11.55 -32.74
N THR A 410 5.36 12.27 -31.93
CA THR A 410 4.99 13.63 -31.49
C THR A 410 4.88 14.65 -32.62
N ALA A 411 5.38 14.32 -33.82
CA ALA A 411 5.29 15.16 -35.02
C ALA A 411 4.07 14.85 -35.90
N THR A 412 3.36 13.74 -35.64
CA THR A 412 2.17 13.36 -36.41
C THR A 412 1.05 14.38 -36.21
N ALA A 413 0.42 14.83 -37.30
CA ALA A 413 -0.64 15.83 -37.25
C ALA A 413 -1.90 15.27 -36.57
N ALA A 414 -2.64 16.11 -35.85
CA ALA A 414 -3.92 15.70 -35.25
C ALA A 414 -5.01 15.47 -36.32
N MET A 415 -5.09 16.38 -37.30
CA MET A 415 -6.07 16.37 -38.39
C MET A 415 -5.33 16.31 -39.73
N PRO A 416 -5.96 15.79 -40.78
CA PRO A 416 -5.39 15.83 -42.13
C PRO A 416 -5.22 17.28 -42.59
N ALA A 417 -4.22 17.52 -43.45
CA ALA A 417 -4.07 18.81 -44.10
C ALA A 417 -5.31 19.07 -45.00
N ALA A 418 -5.77 20.32 -45.05
CA ALA A 418 -6.78 20.70 -46.03
C ALA A 418 -6.22 20.47 -47.43
N ALA A 419 -6.93 19.67 -48.24
CA ALA A 419 -6.61 19.44 -49.64
C ALA A 419 -6.85 20.70 -50.47
#